data_AF-A0A1V3SLA1-F1
#
_entry.id   AF-A0A1V3SLA1-F1
#
_cell.length_a   1.000
_cell.length_b   1.000
_cell.length_c   1.000
_cell.angle_alpha   90.00
_cell.angle_beta   90.00
_cell.angle_gamma   90.00
#
_symmetry.space_group_name_H-M   'P 1'
#
loop_
_entity.id
_entity.type
_entity.pdbx_description
1 polymer ?
#
loop_
_entity_poly.entity_id
_entity_poly.type
_entity_poly.pdbx_seq_one_letter_code
_entity_poly.pdbx_strand_id
1 'polypeptide(L)'
;MITPLLHSGLTVWRTFTAALDGARPLAALVARAHIAQVFFLSGLTKIRDWDTTLLLFTEEYKVPLLSPEVAAVMGTAGELVLPVLLLFGLAGRFAALGLSVVNVMAVLSLSDIAPAALQQHITWGVLLAALALYG
;
A
#
# COMPACT_ATOMS: atom_id res chain seq x y z
N MET A 1 -46.22 21.77 -7.22
CA MET A 1 -45.08 22.72 -7.13
C MET A 1 -43.83 22.11 -6.46
N ILE A 2 -43.71 20.78 -6.34
CA ILE A 2 -42.57 20.10 -5.69
C ILE A 2 -41.57 19.54 -6.72
N THR A 3 -42.00 19.39 -7.97
CA THR A 3 -41.25 18.78 -9.07
C THR A 3 -39.97 19.55 -9.49
N PRO A 4 -39.93 20.89 -9.63
CA PRO A 4 -38.73 21.56 -10.15
C PRO A 4 -37.55 21.53 -9.18
N LEU A 5 -37.80 21.65 -7.88
CA LEU A 5 -36.76 21.57 -6.85
C LEU A 5 -36.12 20.17 -6.79
N LEU A 6 -36.94 19.12 -6.95
CA LEU A 6 -36.45 17.74 -7.04
C LEU A 6 -35.59 17.53 -8.30
N HIS A 7 -35.99 18.08 -9.45
CA HIS A 7 -35.22 17.95 -10.69
C HIS A 7 -33.89 18.71 -10.64
N SER A 8 -33.87 19.92 -10.07
CA SER A 8 -32.64 20.69 -9.86
C SER A 8 -31.68 19.97 -8.89
N GLY A 9 -32.20 19.43 -7.78
CA GLY A 9 -31.41 18.65 -6.83
C GLY A 9 -30.80 17.39 -7.45
N LEU A 10 -31.58 16.65 -8.24
CA LEU A 10 -31.11 15.46 -8.97
C LEU A 10 -30.05 15.81 -10.01
N THR A 11 -30.17 16.95 -10.69
CA THR A 11 -29.19 17.39 -11.69
C THR A 11 -27.86 17.73 -11.04
N VAL A 12 -27.88 18.49 -9.94
CA VAL A 12 -26.67 18.79 -9.16
C VAL A 12 -26.01 17.52 -8.63
N TRP A 13 -26.80 16.60 -8.08
CA TRP A 13 -26.30 15.31 -7.62
C TRP A 13 -25.64 14.49 -8.73
N ARG A 14 -26.24 14.43 -9.92
CA ARG A 14 -25.67 13.74 -11.09
C ARG A 14 -24.36 14.35 -11.56
N THR A 15 -24.29 15.68 -11.63
CA THR A 15 -23.06 16.38 -12.02
C THR A 15 -21.95 16.13 -11.00
N PHE A 16 -22.28 16.21 -9.71
CA PHE A 16 -21.32 15.96 -8.63
C PHE A 16 -20.79 14.51 -8.64
N THR A 17 -21.67 13.52 -8.74
CA THR A 17 -21.28 12.10 -8.82
C THR A 17 -20.45 11.82 -10.07
N ALA A 18 -20.82 12.37 -11.23
CA ALA A 18 -20.03 12.24 -12.45
C ALA A 18 -18.62 12.85 -12.31
N ALA A 19 -18.49 13.99 -11.61
CA ALA A 19 -17.19 14.60 -11.35
C ALA A 19 -16.32 13.72 -10.44
N LEU A 20 -16.89 13.16 -9.36
CA LEU A 20 -16.19 12.22 -8.49
C LEU A 20 -15.78 10.94 -9.23
N ASP A 21 -16.64 10.45 -10.12
CA ASP A 21 -16.35 9.28 -10.95
C ASP A 21 -15.20 9.54 -11.93
N GLY A 22 -15.16 10.73 -12.52
CA GLY A 22 -14.05 11.19 -13.35
C GLY A 22 -12.74 11.35 -12.57
N ALA A 23 -12.79 11.61 -11.26
CA ALA A 23 -11.60 11.76 -10.41
C ALA A 23 -10.99 10.41 -9.96
N ARG A 24 -11.69 9.29 -10.14
CA ARG A 24 -11.24 7.95 -9.71
C ARG A 24 -9.83 7.58 -10.22
N PRO A 25 -9.45 7.80 -11.50
CA PRO A 25 -8.11 7.45 -11.98
C PRO A 25 -7.00 8.26 -11.30
N LEU A 26 -7.25 9.55 -11.04
CA LEU A 26 -6.30 10.40 -10.32
C LEU A 26 -6.18 9.98 -8.87
N ALA A 27 -7.29 9.67 -8.20
CA ALA A 27 -7.28 9.16 -6.83
C ALA A 27 -6.49 7.84 -6.73
N ALA A 28 -6.68 6.92 -7.68
CA ALA A 28 -5.91 5.69 -7.76
C ALA A 28 -4.42 5.95 -8.00
N LEU A 29 -4.06 6.89 -8.88
CA LEU A 29 -2.67 7.27 -9.13
C LEU A 29 -2.00 7.84 -7.87
N VAL A 30 -2.69 8.72 -7.13
CA VAL A 30 -2.19 9.28 -5.87
C VAL A 30 -1.99 8.17 -4.83
N ALA A 31 -2.94 7.25 -4.70
CA ALA A 31 -2.80 6.11 -3.79
C ALA A 31 -1.61 5.21 -4.16
N ARG A 32 -1.44 4.89 -5.46
CA ARG A 32 -0.28 4.13 -5.96
C ARG A 32 1.03 4.85 -5.68
N ALA A 33 1.11 6.17 -5.92
CA ALA A 33 2.30 6.96 -5.67
C ALA A 33 2.67 7.02 -4.20
N HIS A 34 1.68 7.22 -3.32
CA HIS A 34 1.92 7.25 -1.87
C HIS A 34 2.43 5.89 -1.35
N ILE A 35 1.76 4.80 -1.72
CA ILE A 35 2.20 3.45 -1.36
C ILE A 35 3.58 3.16 -1.95
N ALA A 36 3.79 3.51 -3.23
CA ALA A 36 5.06 3.26 -3.88
C ALA A 36 6.22 3.96 -3.17
N GLN A 37 6.04 5.23 -2.80
CA GLN A 37 7.02 5.98 -2.05
C GLN A 37 7.36 5.32 -0.71
N VAL A 38 6.34 4.95 0.08
CA VAL A 38 6.53 4.36 1.42
C VAL A 38 7.36 3.09 1.35
N PHE A 39 6.94 2.12 0.53
CA PHE A 39 7.62 0.84 0.46
C PHE A 39 8.98 0.95 -0.22
N PHE A 40 9.11 1.77 -1.27
CA PHE A 40 10.40 1.96 -1.94
C PHE A 40 11.44 2.59 -1.02
N LEU A 41 11.07 3.62 -0.25
CA LEU A 41 11.96 4.21 0.74
C LEU A 41 12.33 3.20 1.84
N SER A 42 11.38 2.36 2.29
CA SER A 42 11.66 1.25 3.22
C SER A 42 12.65 0.23 2.65
N GLY A 43 12.53 -0.12 1.36
CA GLY A 43 13.49 -1.00 0.70
C GLY A 43 14.89 -0.37 0.57
N LEU A 44 14.95 0.95 0.31
CA LEU A 44 16.22 1.67 0.21
C LEU A 44 16.98 1.71 1.55
N THR A 45 16.29 1.75 2.70
CA THR A 45 16.98 1.68 3.99
C THR A 45 17.62 0.32 4.22
N LYS A 46 16.99 -0.77 3.73
CA LYS A 46 17.52 -2.13 3.86
C LYS A 46 18.80 -2.36 3.05
N ILE A 47 18.87 -1.84 1.83
CA ILE A 47 20.08 -1.98 1.00
C ILE A 47 21.21 -1.04 1.41
N ARG A 48 20.92 0.01 2.19
CA ARG A 48 21.94 0.97 2.65
C ARG A 48 22.87 0.34 3.69
N ASP A 49 22.35 -0.56 4.51
CA ASP A 49 23.09 -1.33 5.49
C ASP A 49 22.54 -2.76 5.54
N TRP A 50 23.15 -3.63 4.73
CA TRP A 50 22.71 -5.00 4.58
C TRP A 50 23.00 -5.86 5.81
N ASP A 51 24.10 -5.60 6.51
CA ASP A 51 24.45 -6.33 7.72
C ASP A 51 23.43 -6.05 8.83
N THR A 52 23.05 -4.78 9.01
CA THR A 52 21.93 -4.42 9.91
C THR A 52 20.62 -5.05 9.45
N THR A 53 20.35 -5.12 8.15
CA THR A 53 19.14 -5.78 7.63
C THR A 53 19.11 -7.26 7.99
N LEU A 54 20.19 -7.99 7.75
CA LEU A 54 20.29 -9.40 8.11
C LEU A 54 20.17 -9.61 9.61
N LEU A 55 20.79 -8.75 10.42
CA LEU A 55 20.65 -8.79 11.88
C LEU A 55 19.19 -8.59 12.31
N LEU A 56 18.49 -7.60 11.74
CA LEU A 56 17.08 -7.36 12.04
C LEU A 56 16.21 -8.54 11.65
N PHE A 57 16.39 -9.16 10.49
CA PHE A 57 15.65 -10.39 10.13
C PHE A 57 16.05 -11.61 10.97
N THR A 58 17.25 -11.60 11.55
CA THR A 58 17.71 -12.65 12.45
C THR A 58 17.12 -12.48 13.83
N GLU A 59 17.03 -11.27 14.38
CA GLU A 59 16.69 -11.03 15.78
C GLU A 59 15.28 -10.50 16.00
N GLU A 60 14.81 -9.60 15.14
CA GLU A 60 13.54 -8.90 15.30
C GLU A 60 12.47 -9.40 14.33
N TYR A 61 12.75 -9.34 13.02
CA TYR A 61 11.78 -9.63 11.97
C TYR A 61 11.64 -11.13 11.69
N LYS A 62 11.15 -11.86 12.68
CA LYS A 62 10.91 -13.31 12.54
C LYS A 62 9.80 -13.54 11.52
N VAL A 63 10.17 -14.12 10.38
CA VAL A 63 9.23 -14.55 9.34
C VAL A 63 9.06 -16.07 9.45
N PRO A 64 7.85 -16.58 9.76
CA PRO A 64 7.62 -18.02 9.82
C PRO A 64 7.99 -18.70 8.50
N LEU A 65 8.47 -19.94 8.59
CA LEU A 65 8.76 -20.84 7.45
C LEU A 65 9.97 -20.48 6.58
N LEU A 66 10.61 -19.32 6.78
CA LEU A 66 11.76 -18.88 5.99
C LEU A 66 13.00 -18.70 6.88
N SER A 67 14.19 -18.93 6.30
CA SER A 67 15.43 -18.52 6.96
C SER A 67 15.55 -16.99 6.94
N PRO A 68 16.24 -16.38 7.92
CA PRO A 68 16.44 -14.93 7.98
C PRO A 68 16.99 -14.33 6.67
N GLU A 69 17.92 -15.01 6.01
CA GLU A 69 18.55 -14.53 4.77
C GLU A 69 17.54 -14.50 3.61
N VAL A 70 16.75 -15.55 3.46
CA VAL A 70 15.71 -15.62 2.43
C VAL A 70 14.61 -14.59 2.70
N ALA A 71 14.20 -14.44 3.96
CA ALA A 71 13.22 -13.44 4.37
C ALA A 71 13.72 -12.01 4.10
N ALA A 72 14.98 -11.70 4.43
CA ALA A 72 15.60 -10.41 4.19
C ALA A 72 15.63 -10.07 2.69
N VAL A 73 16.06 -11.01 1.85
CA VAL A 73 16.11 -10.82 0.40
C VAL A 73 14.71 -10.63 -0.17
N MET A 74 13.75 -11.50 0.17
CA MET A 74 12.39 -11.40 -0.36
C MET A 74 11.65 -10.15 0.13
N GLY A 75 11.80 -9.78 1.39
CA GLY A 75 11.23 -8.54 1.94
C GLY A 75 11.78 -7.31 1.23
N THR A 76 13.10 -7.21 1.12
CA THR A 76 13.77 -6.09 0.45
C THR A 76 13.42 -6.02 -1.05
N ALA A 77 13.44 -7.16 -1.75
CA ALA A 77 13.06 -7.20 -3.16
C ALA A 77 11.59 -6.82 -3.37
N GLY A 78 10.69 -7.29 -2.50
CA GLY A 78 9.29 -6.92 -2.52
C GLY A 78 9.09 -5.41 -2.37
N GLU A 79 9.81 -4.80 -1.43
CA GLU A 79 9.79 -3.35 -1.19
C GLU A 79 10.47 -2.51 -2.26
N LEU A 80 11.35 -3.07 -3.09
CA LEU A 80 12.00 -2.32 -4.17
C LEU A 80 11.30 -2.49 -5.52
N VAL A 81 10.76 -3.68 -5.80
CA VAL A 81 10.21 -4.03 -7.12
C VAL A 81 8.71 -3.78 -7.20
N LEU A 82 7.93 -4.31 -6.25
CA LEU A 82 6.47 -4.20 -6.28
C LEU A 82 5.94 -2.75 -6.25
N PRO A 83 6.52 -1.81 -5.48
CA PRO A 83 6.01 -0.43 -5.50
C PRO A 83 6.26 0.27 -6.84
N VAL A 84 7.36 -0.05 -7.54
CA VAL A 84 7.63 0.46 -8.89
C VAL A 84 6.59 -0.07 -9.88
N LEU A 85 6.31 -1.38 -9.83
CA LEU A 85 5.26 -1.99 -10.64
C LEU A 85 3.89 -1.36 -10.36
N LEU A 86 3.55 -1.19 -9.08
CA LEU A 86 2.30 -0.57 -8.65
C LEU A 86 2.17 0.88 -9.15
N LEU A 87 3.22 1.70 -9.04
CA LEU A 87 3.23 3.10 -9.46
C LEU A 87 2.87 3.24 -10.95
N PHE A 88 3.51 2.44 -11.80
CA PHE A 88 3.27 2.47 -13.24
C PHE A 88 2.04 1.67 -13.68
N GLY A 89 1.30 1.09 -12.73
CA GLY A 89 0.12 0.27 -13.01
C GLY A 89 0.44 -1.09 -13.66
N LEU A 90 1.71 -1.49 -13.68
CA LEU A 90 2.15 -2.78 -14.20
C LEU A 90 1.77 -3.87 -13.21
N ALA A 91 0.95 -4.83 -13.64
CA ALA A 91 0.40 -5.86 -12.76
C ALA A 91 -0.23 -5.28 -11.48
N GLY A 92 -0.89 -4.12 -11.56
CA GLY A 92 -1.26 -3.29 -10.41
C GLY A 92 -1.96 -4.03 -9.26
N ARG A 93 -2.95 -4.89 -9.57
CA ARG A 93 -3.65 -5.69 -8.55
C ARG A 93 -2.74 -6.71 -7.87
N PHE A 94 -1.86 -7.36 -8.62
CA PHE A 94 -0.89 -8.31 -8.08
C PHE A 94 0.20 -7.60 -7.25
N ALA A 95 0.67 -6.45 -7.71
CA ALA A 95 1.61 -5.63 -6.96
C ALA A 95 1.01 -5.16 -5.62
N ALA A 96 -0.26 -4.75 -5.62
CA ALA A 96 -1.00 -4.38 -4.40
C ALA A 96 -1.19 -5.58 -3.44
N LEU A 97 -1.47 -6.77 -3.96
CA LEU A 97 -1.55 -7.99 -3.13
C LEU A 97 -0.20 -8.38 -2.55
N GLY A 98 0.88 -8.33 -3.34
CA GLY A 98 2.23 -8.61 -2.85
C GLY A 98 2.67 -7.61 -1.77
N LEU A 99 2.42 -6.32 -1.97
CA LEU A 99 2.68 -5.30 -0.96
C LEU A 99 1.78 -5.45 0.28
N SER A 100 0.55 -5.95 0.14
CA SER A 100 -0.29 -6.31 1.28
C SER A 100 0.36 -7.40 2.14
N VAL A 101 0.97 -8.41 1.52
CA VAL A 101 1.71 -9.46 2.23
C VAL A 101 2.91 -8.85 2.97
N VAL A 102 3.71 -8.02 2.30
CA VAL A 102 4.84 -7.32 2.94
C VAL A 102 4.37 -6.47 4.13
N ASN A 103 3.28 -5.71 3.96
CA ASN A 103 2.70 -4.87 5.01
C ASN A 103 2.25 -5.68 6.23
N VAL A 104 1.53 -6.78 6.01
CA VAL A 104 1.07 -7.67 7.08
C VAL A 104 2.25 -8.32 7.78
N MET A 105 3.24 -8.80 7.03
CA MET A 105 4.44 -9.40 7.61
C MET A 105 5.20 -8.40 8.47
N ALA A 106 5.35 -7.14 8.04
CA ALA A 106 5.97 -6.10 8.85
C ALA A 106 5.28 -5.90 10.21
N VAL A 107 3.94 -5.93 10.24
CA VAL A 107 3.16 -5.82 11.49
C VAL A 107 3.32 -7.07 12.36
N LEU A 108 3.24 -8.27 11.77
CA LEU A 108 3.35 -9.53 12.52
C LEU A 108 4.76 -9.77 13.08
N SER A 109 5.77 -9.29 12.36
CA SER A 109 7.18 -9.44 12.73
C SER A 109 7.65 -8.44 13.79
N LEU A 110 6.84 -7.44 14.14
CA LEU A 110 7.16 -6.44 15.16
C LEU A 110 6.14 -6.50 16.30
N SER A 111 6.43 -7.30 17.35
CA SER A 111 5.53 -7.49 18.49
C SER A 111 5.23 -6.20 19.25
N ASP A 112 6.23 -5.33 19.37
CA ASP A 112 6.15 -4.06 20.11
C ASP A 112 6.09 -2.85 19.16
N ILE A 113 5.29 -2.97 18.10
CA ILE A 113 5.10 -1.87 17.15
C ILE A 113 4.46 -0.66 17.84
N ALA A 114 5.06 0.51 17.65
CA ALA A 114 4.52 1.75 18.18
C ALA A 114 3.10 2.01 17.63
N PRO A 115 2.13 2.49 18.44
CA PRO A 115 0.75 2.71 17.98
C PRO A 115 0.64 3.59 16.73
N ALA A 116 1.51 4.60 16.61
CA ALA A 116 1.56 5.46 15.42
C ALA A 116 1.99 4.70 14.16
N ALA A 117 2.98 3.81 14.27
CA ALA A 117 3.43 2.97 13.16
C ALA A 117 2.36 1.95 12.77
N LEU A 118 1.68 1.33 13.75
CA LEU A 118 0.56 0.44 13.47
C LEU A 118 -0.56 1.15 12.70
N GLN A 119 -0.90 2.38 13.08
CA GLN A 119 -1.90 3.17 12.37
C GLN A 119 -1.49 3.47 10.91
N GLN A 120 -0.19 3.67 10.66
CA GLN A 120 0.34 3.81 9.30
C GLN A 120 0.14 2.52 8.50
N HIS A 121 0.50 1.36 9.05
CA HIS A 121 0.29 0.06 8.40
C HIS A 121 -1.19 -0.27 8.15
N ILE A 122 -2.10 0.13 9.05
CA ILE A 122 -3.55 0.03 8.83
C ILE A 122 -3.95 0.90 7.64
N THR A 123 -3.48 2.15 7.60
CA THR A 123 -3.78 3.09 6.51
C THR A 123 -3.28 2.56 5.17
N TRP A 124 -2.03 2.08 5.12
CA TRP A 124 -1.45 1.49 3.92
C TRP A 124 -2.19 0.22 3.51
N GLY A 125 -2.55 -0.64 4.46
CA GLY A 125 -3.33 -1.85 4.23
C GLY A 125 -4.70 -1.56 3.60
N VAL A 126 -5.41 -0.54 4.08
CA VAL A 126 -6.69 -0.11 3.49
C VAL A 126 -6.52 0.39 2.06
N LEU A 127 -5.50 1.22 1.80
CA LEU A 127 -5.20 1.70 0.45
C LEU A 127 -4.81 0.56 -0.49
N LEU A 128 -3.98 -0.38 -0.04
CA LEU A 128 -3.58 -1.56 -0.78
C LEU A 128 -4.78 -2.45 -1.09
N ALA A 129 -5.68 -2.68 -0.13
CA ALA A 129 -6.92 -3.42 -0.34
C ALA A 129 -7.82 -2.72 -1.36
N ALA A 130 -7.96 -1.40 -1.28
CA ALA A 130 -8.72 -0.62 -2.26
C ALA A 130 -8.13 -0.76 -3.67
N LEU A 131 -6.81 -0.66 -3.81
CA LEU A 131 -6.12 -0.85 -5.10
C LEU A 131 -6.21 -2.28 -5.62
N ALA A 132 -6.21 -3.30 -4.75
CA ALA A 132 -6.36 -4.69 -5.15
C ALA A 132 -7.80 -5.02 -5.61
N LEU A 133 -8.80 -4.39 -5.01
CA LEU A 133 -10.22 -4.64 -5.30
C LEU A 133 -10.75 -3.77 -6.45
N TYR A 134 -10.35 -2.50 -6.52
CA TYR A 134 -10.93 -1.49 -7.40
C TYR A 134 -9.94 -0.85 -8.37
N GLY A 135 -8.64 -1.17 -8.25
CA GLY A 135 -7.55 -0.57 -9.03
C GLY A 135 -7.06 -1.41 -10.20
#